data_AF-A0A067Q5Y4-F1
#
_entry.id   AF-A0A067Q5Y4-F1
#
_cell.length_a   1.000
_cell.length_b   1.000
_cell.length_c   1.000
_cell.angle_alpha   90.00
_cell.angle_beta   90.00
_cell.angle_gamma   90.00
#
_symmetry.space_group_name_H-M   'P 1'
#
loop_
_entity.id
_entity.type
_entity.pdbx_description
1 polymer ?
#
loop_
_entity_poly.entity_id
_entity_poly.type
_entity_poly.pdbx_seq_one_letter_code
_entity_poly.pdbx_strand_id
1 'polypeptide(L)'
;MLLPLSLLLLLEAKLLIVQAQQLSLNSLSAFTASTVPSPPSFSLPSTSDALSISVALCSQPSSQPPRFFITNNSAISDPGPDGGTDVYEIILSDGYGSWTGLMGSGGVLAVEDVGESTFEIGVATGGPLHQVLSTLPLLGDTTTNQALLFSPPFSPPQTPPPTFPNYTFPAANLTFPTQPSSTPNFTLILAPTLNDPSSTSGLTSLPQTGCALKAEGAIGSGTSTGTSSGKQIFQSMWLRDENGWRSEWLVGGLTPLTNYTAYVVQDETKVSGPIYLVTKSALFSCPLVHSLPYCPSISYAVPLPLPPPNFSAHDSRTLPDALTEPLIQYLANFTTVLGTWGCGREYYSVLKSCADCEREYRKWLCATTFPRCSEVANSTQSQAQSQGGAQQPLSALIPVPTDAPPRNPNLANFSSEYSMLLPCLETCHAVDRSCPYFLQFRCPVPRFNANVSYGVGFIDDWDGGMAGGGMTGYSQDRWGNVWCVGPGFEEGVFGV
;
A
#
# COMPACT_ATOMS: atom_id res chain seq x y z
N MET A 1 -36.34 35.65 -63.01
CA MET A 1 -36.87 35.45 -61.64
C MET A 1 -35.68 35.37 -60.71
N LEU A 2 -35.38 36.48 -60.03
CA LEU A 2 -34.32 36.56 -59.03
C LEU A 2 -34.88 36.04 -57.71
N LEU A 3 -34.21 35.06 -57.10
CA LEU A 3 -34.52 34.58 -55.76
C LEU A 3 -34.42 35.75 -54.75
N PRO A 4 -35.34 35.85 -53.78
CA PRO A 4 -35.33 36.94 -52.81
C PRO A 4 -34.13 36.83 -51.86
N LEU A 5 -33.44 37.96 -51.65
CA LEU A 5 -32.27 38.14 -50.76
C LEU A 5 -32.52 37.62 -49.33
N SER A 6 -33.78 37.58 -48.91
CA SER A 6 -34.23 37.06 -47.62
C SER A 6 -33.99 35.55 -47.45
N LEU A 7 -33.90 34.78 -48.55
CA LEU A 7 -33.62 33.35 -48.49
C LEU A 7 -32.11 33.05 -48.37
N LEU A 8 -31.25 33.96 -48.83
CA LEU A 8 -29.79 33.84 -48.67
C LEU A 8 -29.36 34.13 -47.22
N LEU A 9 -30.00 35.10 -46.56
CA LEU A 9 -29.74 35.43 -45.15
C LEU A 9 -30.27 34.39 -44.16
N LEU A 10 -31.22 33.54 -44.57
CA LEU A 10 -31.68 32.39 -43.78
C LEU A 10 -30.79 31.15 -43.95
N LEU A 11 -29.93 31.10 -44.97
CA LEU A 11 -28.91 30.04 -45.10
C LEU A 11 -27.64 30.32 -44.27
N GLU A 12 -27.32 31.60 -44.00
CA GLU A 12 -26.18 31.95 -43.12
C GLU A 12 -26.51 31.86 -41.61
N ALA A 13 -27.80 31.80 -41.24
CA ALA A 13 -28.23 31.72 -39.85
C ALA A 13 -28.28 30.28 -39.26
N LYS A 14 -27.79 29.27 -40.00
CA LYS A 14 -27.61 27.89 -39.51
C LYS A 14 -26.14 27.49 -39.34
N LEU A 15 -25.24 28.44 -39.16
CA LEU A 15 -24.00 28.17 -38.42
C LEU A 15 -24.33 28.21 -36.93
N LEU A 16 -24.86 27.09 -36.42
CA LEU A 16 -24.67 26.76 -35.02
C LEU A 16 -23.16 26.74 -34.82
N ILE A 17 -22.62 27.73 -34.11
CA ILE A 17 -21.31 27.60 -33.49
C ILE A 17 -21.49 26.43 -32.52
N VAL A 18 -21.07 25.24 -32.95
CA VAL A 18 -21.02 24.07 -32.09
C VAL A 18 -19.92 24.34 -31.10
N GLN A 19 -20.30 24.81 -29.92
CA GLN A 19 -19.36 25.13 -28.87
C GLN A 19 -18.91 23.80 -28.26
N ALA A 20 -17.73 23.30 -28.69
CA ALA A 20 -17.12 22.13 -28.08
C ALA A 20 -16.98 22.37 -26.57
N GLN A 21 -17.48 21.43 -25.77
CA GLN A 21 -17.44 21.55 -24.31
C GLN A 21 -15.99 21.68 -23.84
N GLN A 22 -15.69 22.73 -23.08
CA GLN A 22 -14.34 23.01 -22.61
C GLN A 22 -14.04 22.26 -21.32
N LEU A 23 -12.92 21.54 -21.29
CA LEU A 23 -12.42 20.89 -20.08
C LEU A 23 -11.63 21.87 -19.22
N SER A 24 -11.88 21.87 -17.92
CA SER A 24 -11.20 22.74 -16.96
C SER A 24 -9.89 22.14 -16.44
N LEU A 25 -8.92 23.01 -16.17
CA LEU A 25 -7.65 22.62 -15.59
C LEU A 25 -7.80 22.18 -14.12
N ASN A 26 -7.04 21.17 -13.73
CA ASN A 26 -7.04 20.54 -12.41
C ASN A 26 -8.43 20.07 -11.96
N SER A 27 -9.20 19.54 -12.91
CA SER A 27 -10.56 19.07 -12.67
C SER A 27 -10.80 17.69 -13.29
N LEU A 28 -11.72 16.96 -12.68
CA LEU A 28 -12.24 15.69 -13.18
C LEU A 28 -13.62 15.93 -13.77
N SER A 29 -13.85 15.40 -14.97
CA SER A 29 -15.13 15.46 -15.66
C SER A 29 -15.60 14.05 -16.02
N ALA A 30 -16.77 13.66 -15.54
CA ALA A 30 -17.36 12.34 -15.80
C ALA A 30 -18.34 12.40 -16.98
N PHE A 31 -18.27 11.39 -17.84
CA PHE A 31 -19.07 11.31 -19.06
C PHE A 31 -19.71 9.93 -19.25
N THR A 32 -20.85 9.95 -19.94
CA THR A 32 -21.58 8.79 -20.44
C THR A 32 -21.94 9.05 -21.90
N ALA A 33 -22.41 8.05 -22.64
CA ALA A 33 -22.84 8.21 -24.03
C ALA A 33 -23.85 9.35 -24.26
N SER A 34 -24.68 9.68 -23.25
CA SER A 34 -25.66 10.77 -23.34
C SER A 34 -25.09 12.15 -23.00
N THR A 35 -23.93 12.24 -22.35
CA THR A 35 -23.32 13.52 -21.92
C THR A 35 -22.11 13.92 -22.75
N VAL A 36 -21.64 13.05 -23.65
CA VAL A 36 -20.61 13.40 -24.62
C VAL A 36 -21.18 14.40 -25.66
N PRO A 37 -20.44 15.47 -26.02
CA PRO A 37 -20.88 16.45 -27.01
C PRO A 37 -21.16 15.86 -28.40
N SER A 38 -21.84 16.62 -29.25
CA SER A 38 -22.01 16.30 -30.68
C SER A 38 -21.49 17.47 -31.53
N PRO A 39 -20.34 17.33 -32.24
CA PRO A 39 -19.50 16.15 -32.38
C PRO A 39 -18.79 15.77 -31.06
N PRO A 40 -18.34 14.51 -30.89
CA PRO A 40 -17.80 13.98 -29.62
C PRO A 40 -16.38 14.46 -29.34
N SER A 41 -16.22 15.78 -29.28
CA SER A 41 -14.94 16.46 -29.10
C SER A 41 -15.02 17.50 -27.98
N PHE A 42 -13.90 17.67 -27.30
CA PHE A 42 -13.70 18.57 -26.17
C PHE A 42 -12.59 19.55 -26.48
N SER A 43 -12.78 20.82 -26.09
CA SER A 43 -11.72 21.81 -26.18
C SER A 43 -10.82 21.76 -24.95
N LEU A 44 -9.51 21.75 -25.17
CA LEU A 44 -8.48 21.70 -24.14
C LEU A 44 -7.92 23.10 -23.87
N PRO A 45 -7.61 23.43 -22.61
CA PRO A 45 -7.08 24.74 -22.25
C PRO A 45 -5.68 24.96 -22.83
N SER A 46 -5.40 26.22 -23.20
CA SER A 46 -4.05 26.64 -23.58
C SER A 46 -3.20 26.89 -22.33
N THR A 47 -2.03 26.26 -22.23
CA THR A 47 -1.11 26.41 -21.10
C THR A 47 0.33 26.60 -21.57
N SER A 48 1.11 27.36 -20.80
CA SER A 48 2.56 27.48 -21.00
C SER A 48 3.32 26.24 -20.56
N ASP A 49 2.80 25.55 -19.54
CA ASP A 49 3.35 24.30 -19.02
C ASP A 49 2.79 23.09 -19.77
N ALA A 50 3.47 21.95 -19.66
CA ALA A 50 2.99 20.69 -20.23
C ALA A 50 1.66 20.28 -19.58
N LEU A 51 0.64 20.08 -20.43
CA LEU A 51 -0.68 19.64 -20.03
C LEU A 51 -0.69 18.11 -20.00
N SER A 52 -1.18 17.53 -18.91
CA SER A 52 -1.42 16.10 -18.78
C SER A 52 -2.91 15.82 -18.85
N ILE A 53 -3.29 14.92 -19.74
CA ILE A 53 -4.66 14.48 -19.94
C ILE A 53 -4.70 12.99 -19.62
N SER A 54 -5.61 12.64 -18.74
CA SER A 54 -5.73 11.30 -18.18
C SER A 54 -7.16 10.83 -18.30
N VAL A 55 -7.35 9.61 -18.78
CA VAL A 55 -8.66 9.03 -19.03
C VAL A 55 -8.79 7.75 -18.21
N ALA A 56 -9.95 7.57 -17.57
CA ALA A 56 -10.26 6.39 -16.78
C ALA A 56 -11.65 5.86 -17.14
N LEU A 57 -11.75 4.58 -17.48
CA LEU A 57 -13.03 3.88 -17.63
C LEU A 57 -13.61 3.58 -16.27
N CYS A 58 -14.89 3.90 -16.06
CA CYS A 58 -15.61 3.70 -14.81
C CYS A 58 -16.53 2.47 -14.85
N SER A 59 -16.64 1.83 -16.00
CA SER A 59 -17.35 0.56 -16.19
C SER A 59 -16.58 -0.35 -17.16
N GLN A 60 -16.81 -1.66 -17.05
CA GLN A 60 -16.27 -2.62 -17.99
C GLN A 60 -16.94 -2.42 -19.38
N PRO A 61 -16.17 -2.24 -20.46
CA PRO A 61 -16.75 -2.11 -21.80
C PRO A 61 -17.37 -3.44 -22.24
N SER A 62 -18.57 -3.38 -22.84
CA SER A 62 -19.32 -4.58 -23.27
C SER A 62 -18.81 -5.21 -24.58
N SER A 63 -18.06 -4.47 -25.39
CA SER A 63 -17.51 -4.96 -26.67
C SER A 63 -16.14 -4.35 -26.99
N GLN A 64 -16.11 -3.05 -27.29
CA GLN A 64 -14.90 -2.28 -27.55
C GLN A 64 -14.81 -1.12 -26.55
N PRO A 65 -13.62 -0.88 -25.97
CA PRO A 65 -13.41 0.30 -25.13
C PRO A 65 -13.45 1.57 -25.99
N PRO A 66 -13.90 2.71 -25.42
CA PRO A 66 -13.81 3.98 -26.11
C PRO A 66 -12.36 4.32 -26.44
N ARG A 67 -12.17 4.97 -27.58
CA ARG A 67 -10.87 5.40 -28.08
C ARG A 67 -10.77 6.92 -27.96
N PHE A 68 -9.59 7.39 -27.58
CA PHE A 68 -9.37 8.79 -27.23
C PHE A 68 -8.24 9.35 -28.09
N PHE A 69 -8.56 10.37 -28.89
CA PHE A 69 -7.61 10.97 -29.81
C PHE A 69 -7.37 12.42 -29.46
N ILE A 70 -6.10 12.81 -29.43
CA ILE A 70 -5.69 14.14 -29.03
C ILE A 70 -4.84 14.80 -30.10
N THR A 71 -5.05 16.10 -30.29
CA THR A 71 -4.20 16.94 -31.11
C THR A 71 -4.00 18.32 -30.48
N ASN A 72 -2.81 18.87 -30.66
CA ASN A 72 -2.50 20.26 -30.37
C ASN A 72 -2.45 21.13 -31.65
N ASN A 73 -2.75 20.54 -32.80
CA ASN A 73 -2.79 21.22 -34.08
C ASN A 73 -4.15 21.91 -34.25
N SER A 74 -4.17 23.25 -34.21
CA SER A 74 -5.39 24.04 -34.31
C SER A 74 -6.10 23.94 -35.66
N ALA A 75 -5.48 23.36 -36.68
CA ALA A 75 -6.10 23.06 -37.96
C ALA A 75 -6.99 21.80 -37.91
N ILE A 76 -6.85 20.95 -36.89
CA ILE A 76 -7.58 19.70 -36.74
C ILE A 76 -8.68 19.90 -35.69
N SER A 77 -9.93 19.94 -36.13
CA SER A 77 -11.09 20.12 -35.26
C SER A 77 -11.72 18.82 -34.76
N ASP A 78 -11.36 17.69 -35.38
CA ASP A 78 -11.90 16.36 -35.07
C ASP A 78 -10.78 15.31 -35.22
N PRO A 79 -9.94 15.12 -34.18
CA PRO A 79 -8.88 14.12 -34.23
C PRO A 79 -9.47 12.71 -34.21
N GLY A 80 -9.00 11.84 -35.10
CA GLY A 80 -9.45 10.45 -35.18
C GLY A 80 -8.35 9.53 -35.75
N PRO A 81 -8.64 8.24 -35.99
CA PRO A 81 -7.64 7.27 -36.45
C PRO A 81 -7.04 7.62 -37.82
N ASP A 82 -7.79 8.34 -38.66
CA ASP A 82 -7.35 8.82 -39.98
C ASP A 82 -6.85 10.29 -39.94
N GLY A 83 -6.73 10.89 -38.75
CA GLY A 83 -6.51 12.33 -38.54
C GLY A 83 -5.12 12.88 -38.91
N GLY A 84 -4.21 12.04 -39.43
CA GLY A 84 -2.89 12.45 -39.90
C GLY A 84 -1.77 12.33 -38.84
N THR A 85 -0.63 13.00 -39.08
CA THR A 85 0.61 12.80 -38.30
C THR A 85 0.66 13.51 -36.95
N ASP A 86 -0.25 14.46 -36.70
CA ASP A 86 -0.30 15.26 -35.45
C ASP A 86 -1.50 14.88 -34.57
N VAL A 87 -1.98 13.64 -34.72
CA VAL A 87 -3.02 13.05 -33.87
C VAL A 87 -2.42 11.88 -33.10
N TYR A 88 -2.62 11.90 -31.79
CA TYR A 88 -2.11 10.87 -30.88
C TYR A 88 -3.27 10.14 -30.25
N GLU A 89 -3.19 8.81 -30.15
CA GLU A 89 -4.16 8.01 -29.42
C GLU A 89 -3.69 7.82 -27.98
N ILE A 90 -4.60 8.04 -27.01
CA ILE A 90 -4.38 7.68 -25.61
C ILE A 90 -4.72 6.20 -25.46
N ILE A 91 -3.70 5.36 -25.51
CA ILE A 91 -3.87 3.91 -25.35
C ILE A 91 -4.23 3.61 -23.89
N LEU A 92 -5.32 2.86 -23.71
CA LEU A 92 -5.76 2.43 -22.39
C LEU A 92 -5.14 1.06 -22.02
N SER A 93 -4.55 0.98 -20.84
CA SER A 93 -4.13 -0.27 -20.18
C SER A 93 -4.90 -0.40 -18.88
N ASP A 94 -5.51 -1.56 -18.63
CA ASP A 94 -6.37 -1.81 -17.47
C ASP A 94 -7.48 -0.74 -17.28
N GLY A 95 -7.94 -0.17 -18.39
CA GLY A 95 -8.98 0.86 -18.44
C GLY A 95 -8.53 2.28 -18.07
N TYR A 96 -7.22 2.54 -18.00
CA TYR A 96 -6.66 3.88 -17.83
C TYR A 96 -5.62 4.20 -18.90
N GLY A 97 -5.51 5.46 -19.30
CA GLY A 97 -4.42 5.96 -20.13
C GLY A 97 -4.15 7.44 -19.90
N SER A 98 -2.95 7.89 -20.27
CA SER A 98 -2.62 9.31 -20.21
C SER A 98 -1.72 9.76 -21.35
N TRP A 99 -1.77 11.06 -21.60
CA TRP A 99 -0.90 11.76 -22.53
C TRP A 99 -0.42 13.07 -21.89
N THR A 100 0.83 13.42 -22.12
CA THR A 100 1.42 14.67 -21.64
C THR A 100 2.14 15.37 -22.78
N GLY A 101 1.88 16.66 -22.95
CA GLY A 101 2.55 17.46 -23.97
C GLY A 101 2.20 18.95 -23.91
N LEU A 102 2.81 19.72 -24.80
CA LEU A 102 2.63 21.17 -24.84
C LEU A 102 1.37 21.57 -25.63
N MET A 103 0.58 22.46 -25.03
CA MET A 103 -0.71 22.95 -25.55
C MET A 103 -0.71 24.48 -25.64
N GLY A 104 0.28 25.06 -26.31
CA GLY A 104 0.48 26.53 -26.36
C GLY A 104 -0.69 27.30 -26.99
N SER A 105 -1.41 26.68 -27.93
CA SER A 105 -2.60 27.24 -28.59
C SER A 105 -3.91 26.56 -28.19
N GLY A 106 -3.89 25.74 -27.13
CA GLY A 106 -4.97 24.81 -26.81
C GLY A 106 -4.93 23.57 -27.72
N GLY A 107 -5.93 22.70 -27.57
CA GLY A 107 -6.02 21.46 -28.34
C GLY A 107 -7.43 20.89 -28.35
N VAL A 108 -7.60 19.77 -29.03
CA VAL A 108 -8.86 19.04 -29.12
C VAL A 108 -8.65 17.60 -28.66
N LEU A 109 -9.56 17.11 -27.84
CA LEU A 109 -9.68 15.69 -27.47
C LEU A 109 -10.98 15.16 -28.05
N ALA A 110 -10.94 14.18 -28.94
CA ALA A 110 -12.11 13.48 -29.44
C ALA A 110 -12.22 12.09 -28.81
N VAL A 111 -13.45 11.59 -28.74
CA VAL A 111 -13.78 10.27 -28.22
C VAL A 111 -14.61 9.51 -29.23
N GLU A 112 -14.16 8.32 -29.60
CA GLU A 112 -14.87 7.40 -30.48
C GLU A 112 -15.33 6.16 -29.71
N ASP A 113 -16.33 5.46 -30.26
CA ASP A 113 -16.80 4.16 -29.76
C ASP A 113 -17.21 4.15 -28.27
N VAL A 114 -17.82 5.24 -27.78
CA VAL A 114 -18.27 5.38 -26.37
C VAL A 114 -19.18 4.23 -25.94
N GLY A 115 -20.06 3.76 -26.84
CA GLY A 115 -20.96 2.64 -26.56
C GLY A 115 -21.82 2.91 -25.32
N GLU A 116 -21.83 1.97 -24.36
CA GLU A 116 -22.47 2.11 -23.05
C GLU A 116 -21.47 2.44 -21.92
N SER A 117 -20.21 2.71 -22.29
CA SER A 117 -19.13 2.91 -21.33
C SER A 117 -19.29 4.24 -20.61
N THR A 118 -18.94 4.27 -19.32
CA THR A 118 -18.78 5.49 -18.55
C THR A 118 -17.30 5.74 -18.32
N PHE A 119 -16.87 7.00 -18.35
CA PHE A 119 -15.46 7.34 -18.20
C PHE A 119 -15.27 8.74 -17.59
N GLU A 120 -14.11 8.95 -17.00
CA GLU A 120 -13.66 10.23 -16.46
C GLU A 120 -12.48 10.75 -17.27
N ILE A 121 -12.47 12.07 -17.52
CA ILE A 121 -11.34 12.79 -18.09
C ILE A 121 -10.81 13.75 -17.03
N GLY A 122 -9.52 13.63 -16.75
CA GLY A 122 -8.77 14.53 -15.88
C GLY A 122 -7.76 15.33 -16.68
N VAL A 123 -7.77 16.66 -16.51
CA VAL A 123 -6.84 17.59 -17.16
C VAL A 123 -6.07 18.34 -16.09
N ALA A 124 -4.73 18.31 -16.12
CA ALA A 124 -3.91 18.94 -15.09
C ALA A 124 -2.54 19.40 -15.57
N THR A 125 -1.94 20.35 -14.85
CA THR A 125 -0.54 20.74 -14.96
C THR A 125 0.21 20.14 -13.76
N GLY A 126 1.24 19.33 -14.01
CA GLY A 126 1.98 18.61 -12.95
C GLY A 126 1.84 17.09 -12.95
N GLY A 127 1.19 16.52 -13.97
CA GLY A 127 1.08 15.06 -14.17
C GLY A 127 -0.38 14.61 -14.35
N PRO A 128 -0.60 13.34 -14.71
CA PRO A 128 -1.94 12.80 -14.89
C PRO A 128 -2.69 12.72 -13.54
N LEU A 129 -4.00 12.99 -13.56
CA LEU A 129 -4.85 12.90 -12.36
C LEU A 129 -5.16 11.43 -12.03
N HIS A 130 -5.60 10.66 -13.03
CA HIS A 130 -5.73 9.22 -12.90
C HIS A 130 -4.36 8.55 -13.00
N GLN A 131 -4.09 7.57 -12.14
CA GLN A 131 -2.81 6.86 -12.14
C GLN A 131 -2.95 5.51 -11.43
N VAL A 132 -2.26 4.48 -11.91
CA VAL A 132 -1.98 3.27 -11.12
C VAL A 132 -0.62 3.44 -10.44
N LEU A 133 -0.59 3.40 -9.12
CA LEU A 133 0.60 3.55 -8.30
C LEU A 133 1.35 2.23 -8.21
N SER A 134 2.67 2.27 -8.35
CA SER A 134 3.55 1.11 -8.16
C SER A 134 3.68 0.70 -6.69
N THR A 135 3.51 1.66 -5.78
CA THR A 135 3.56 1.41 -4.34
C THR A 135 2.28 0.73 -3.89
N LEU A 136 2.40 -0.47 -3.36
CA LEU A 136 1.26 -1.29 -2.95
C LEU A 136 0.76 -0.88 -1.56
N PRO A 137 -0.53 -1.13 -1.26
CA PRO A 137 -1.00 -1.21 0.12
C PRO A 137 -0.22 -2.29 0.89
N LEU A 138 -0.19 -2.20 2.22
CA LEU A 138 0.49 -3.16 3.06
C LEU A 138 -0.54 -3.97 3.87
N LEU A 139 -0.39 -5.30 3.86
CA LEU A 139 -1.13 -6.19 4.75
C LEU A 139 -0.34 -6.37 6.04
N GLY A 140 -0.90 -5.93 7.18
CA GLY A 140 -0.35 -6.24 8.49
C GLY A 140 -0.49 -7.73 8.81
N ASP A 141 -1.72 -8.14 9.11
CA ASP A 141 -2.08 -9.55 9.31
C ASP A 141 -3.60 -9.74 9.30
N THR A 142 -4.02 -11.00 9.31
CA THR A 142 -5.43 -11.41 9.39
C THR A 142 -5.72 -12.20 10.67
N THR A 143 -6.99 -12.29 11.03
CA THR A 143 -7.50 -13.31 11.96
C THR A 143 -8.53 -14.17 11.23
N THR A 144 -9.32 -14.92 11.99
CA THR A 144 -10.52 -15.62 11.54
C THR A 144 -11.51 -14.72 10.77
N ASN A 145 -11.69 -13.48 11.21
CA ASN A 145 -12.73 -12.59 10.68
C ASN A 145 -12.35 -11.11 10.62
N GLN A 146 -11.07 -10.79 10.87
CA GLN A 146 -10.54 -9.43 10.80
C GLN A 146 -9.29 -9.37 9.92
N ALA A 147 -8.99 -8.18 9.43
CA ALA A 147 -7.75 -7.87 8.74
C ALA A 147 -7.26 -6.48 9.14
N LEU A 148 -5.95 -6.34 9.27
CA LEU A 148 -5.28 -5.06 9.46
C LEU A 148 -4.57 -4.68 8.16
N LEU A 149 -4.97 -3.56 7.57
CA LEU A 149 -4.51 -3.11 6.26
C LEU A 149 -4.01 -1.67 6.35
N PHE A 150 -3.06 -1.33 5.50
CA PHE A 150 -2.48 0.01 5.44
C PHE A 150 -2.45 0.54 4.02
N SER A 151 -2.57 1.87 3.89
CA SER A 151 -2.35 2.55 2.62
C SER A 151 -0.88 2.44 2.21
N PRO A 152 -0.55 2.76 0.94
CA PRO A 152 0.79 3.18 0.60
C PRO A 152 1.28 4.29 1.56
N PRO A 153 2.59 4.33 1.86
CA PRO A 153 3.16 5.35 2.74
C PRO A 153 3.18 6.71 2.04
N PHE A 154 3.03 7.77 2.81
CA PHE A 154 3.17 9.14 2.36
C PHE A 154 3.83 10.01 3.43
N SER A 155 4.42 11.14 3.03
CA SER A 155 5.05 12.10 3.94
C SER A 155 6.06 11.44 4.91
N PRO A 156 7.19 10.90 4.42
CA PRO A 156 8.23 10.33 5.27
C PRO A 156 8.68 11.32 6.35
N PRO A 157 8.87 10.88 7.61
CA PRO A 157 9.25 11.76 8.69
C PRO A 157 10.67 12.30 8.48
N GLN A 158 10.86 13.58 8.78
CA GLN A 158 12.19 14.17 8.84
C GLN A 158 12.79 13.87 10.22
N THR A 159 13.69 12.89 10.30
CA THR A 159 14.43 12.59 11.53
C THR A 159 15.81 13.24 11.45
N PRO A 160 16.01 14.44 12.04
CA PRO A 160 17.33 15.07 12.02
C PRO A 160 18.32 14.17 12.77
N PRO A 161 19.56 14.03 12.27
CA PRO A 161 20.57 13.22 12.94
C PRO A 161 20.86 13.80 14.33
N PRO A 162 21.01 12.96 15.37
CA PRO A 162 21.37 13.41 16.71
C PRO A 162 22.72 14.16 16.67
N THR A 163 22.77 15.37 17.23
CA THR A 163 23.97 16.22 17.22
C THR A 163 24.69 16.24 18.56
N PHE A 164 26.03 16.19 18.54
CA PHE A 164 26.86 16.43 19.73
C PHE A 164 26.77 17.90 20.19
N PRO A 165 26.87 18.23 21.51
CA PRO A 165 27.12 17.35 22.66
C PRO A 165 25.88 16.67 23.25
N ASN A 166 24.68 17.11 22.89
CA ASN A 166 23.44 16.61 23.47
C ASN A 166 22.66 15.79 22.42
N TYR A 167 22.90 14.47 22.42
CA TYR A 167 22.15 13.58 21.54
C TYR A 167 20.70 13.46 22.01
N THR A 168 19.77 13.90 21.18
CA THR A 168 18.34 13.70 21.39
C THR A 168 17.86 12.49 20.62
N PHE A 169 17.38 11.48 21.32
CA PHE A 169 16.73 10.31 20.74
C PHE A 169 15.21 10.39 20.90
N PRO A 170 14.43 9.67 20.07
CA PRO A 170 13.02 9.52 20.32
C PRO A 170 12.78 8.91 21.71
N ALA A 171 11.76 9.40 22.42
CA ALA A 171 11.42 8.85 23.72
C ALA A 171 11.10 7.34 23.61
N ALA A 172 11.42 6.58 24.66
CA ALA A 172 11.13 5.14 24.72
C ALA A 172 9.63 4.86 24.58
N ASN A 173 8.80 5.68 25.23
CA ASN A 173 7.38 5.77 24.94
C ASN A 173 7.19 6.90 23.92
N LEU A 174 7.13 6.56 22.63
CA LEU A 174 7.05 7.56 21.57
C LEU A 174 5.81 8.43 21.72
N THR A 175 6.03 9.74 21.63
CA THR A 175 5.02 10.66 21.12
C THR A 175 5.21 10.76 19.61
N PHE A 176 4.19 10.39 18.84
CA PHE A 176 4.25 10.56 17.38
C PHE A 176 4.52 12.03 17.03
N PRO A 177 5.28 12.31 15.96
CA PRO A 177 5.34 13.66 15.43
C PRO A 177 3.93 14.14 15.06
N THR A 178 3.75 15.45 15.00
CA THR A 178 2.47 16.03 14.56
C THR A 178 2.09 15.48 13.19
N GLN A 179 0.85 15.04 13.05
CA GLN A 179 0.30 14.56 11.78
C GLN A 179 0.52 15.61 10.66
N PRO A 180 0.80 15.20 9.42
CA PRO A 180 0.96 16.11 8.30
C PRO A 180 -0.30 16.97 8.08
N SER A 181 -0.11 18.23 7.70
CA SER A 181 -1.21 19.17 7.43
C SER A 181 -1.96 18.87 6.14
N SER A 182 -1.31 18.21 5.17
CA SER A 182 -1.91 17.71 3.94
C SER A 182 -1.84 16.19 3.94
N THR A 183 -2.99 15.55 4.15
CA THR A 183 -3.13 14.10 4.11
C THR A 183 -3.93 13.70 2.86
N PRO A 184 -3.42 12.78 2.03
CA PRO A 184 -4.22 12.23 0.95
C PRO A 184 -5.46 11.52 1.48
N ASN A 185 -6.55 11.55 0.72
CA ASN A 185 -7.76 10.83 1.07
C ASN A 185 -7.67 9.40 0.56
N PHE A 186 -7.63 8.43 1.47
CA PHE A 186 -7.55 7.02 1.10
C PHE A 186 -8.88 6.31 1.34
N THR A 187 -9.31 5.55 0.32
CA THR A 187 -10.48 4.69 0.34
C THR A 187 -10.05 3.24 0.13
N LEU A 188 -10.36 2.38 1.10
CA LEU A 188 -10.10 0.94 1.02
C LEU A 188 -11.30 0.21 0.40
N ILE A 189 -11.01 -0.65 -0.57
CA ILE A 189 -11.98 -1.50 -1.28
C ILE A 189 -11.49 -2.94 -1.13
N LEU A 190 -12.36 -3.83 -0.67
CA LEU A 190 -12.02 -5.20 -0.34
C LEU A 190 -13.19 -6.10 -0.68
N ALA A 191 -12.97 -7.13 -1.49
CA ALA A 191 -14.00 -8.11 -1.83
C ALA A 191 -13.40 -9.53 -1.84
N PRO A 192 -14.23 -10.59 -1.70
CA PRO A 192 -13.78 -11.96 -1.86
C PRO A 192 -13.14 -12.14 -3.23
N THR A 193 -12.01 -12.84 -3.26
CA THR A 193 -11.31 -13.15 -4.51
C THR A 193 -12.11 -14.22 -5.24
N LEU A 194 -12.60 -13.87 -6.43
CA LEU A 194 -13.32 -14.79 -7.29
C LEU A 194 -12.30 -15.42 -8.24
N ASN A 195 -12.07 -16.73 -8.05
CA ASN A 195 -11.07 -17.50 -8.78
C ASN A 195 -11.62 -18.06 -10.11
N ASP A 196 -12.80 -17.62 -10.54
CA ASP A 196 -13.42 -18.08 -11.77
C ASP A 196 -13.08 -17.09 -12.90
N PRO A 197 -12.22 -17.47 -13.86
CA PRO A 197 -11.87 -16.62 -15.00
C PRO A 197 -13.04 -16.35 -15.94
N SER A 198 -14.17 -17.06 -15.78
CA SER A 198 -15.43 -16.80 -16.49
C SER A 198 -16.39 -15.88 -15.72
N SER A 199 -16.07 -15.55 -14.46
CA SER A 199 -16.86 -14.60 -13.68
C SER A 199 -16.53 -13.16 -14.08
N THR A 200 -17.55 -12.43 -14.51
CA THR A 200 -17.51 -10.97 -14.73
C THR A 200 -17.77 -10.21 -13.43
N SER A 201 -17.50 -10.84 -12.30
CA SER A 201 -17.82 -10.36 -10.97
C SER A 201 -16.54 -10.50 -10.15
N GLY A 202 -16.05 -9.40 -9.59
CA GLY A 202 -14.79 -9.39 -8.83
C GLY A 202 -13.93 -8.20 -9.20
N LEU A 203 -13.17 -7.70 -8.21
CA LEU A 203 -12.41 -6.45 -8.34
C LEU A 203 -11.34 -6.51 -9.44
N THR A 204 -10.75 -7.67 -9.67
CA THR A 204 -9.70 -7.85 -10.70
C THR A 204 -10.26 -7.89 -12.13
N SER A 205 -11.57 -8.06 -12.29
CA SER A 205 -12.24 -8.06 -13.60
C SER A 205 -12.63 -6.64 -14.06
N LEU A 206 -12.60 -5.66 -13.17
CA LEU A 206 -12.95 -4.27 -13.44
C LEU A 206 -11.75 -3.49 -13.98
N PRO A 207 -11.99 -2.36 -14.66
CA PRO A 207 -10.95 -1.36 -14.90
C PRO A 207 -10.26 -0.99 -13.57
N GLN A 208 -8.93 -0.94 -13.56
CA GLN A 208 -8.13 -0.56 -12.38
C GLN A 208 -8.09 0.95 -12.20
N THR A 209 -9.26 1.57 -12.19
CA THR A 209 -9.44 3.02 -12.09
C THR A 209 -10.17 3.39 -10.81
N GLY A 210 -9.94 4.60 -10.32
CA GLY A 210 -10.57 5.08 -9.09
C GLY A 210 -12.10 5.06 -9.18
N CYS A 211 -12.67 5.50 -10.30
CA CYS A 211 -14.13 5.53 -10.48
C CYS A 211 -14.76 4.14 -10.61
N ALA A 212 -14.15 3.20 -11.34
CA ALA A 212 -14.68 1.84 -11.44
C ALA A 212 -14.63 1.11 -10.09
N LEU A 213 -13.51 1.21 -9.38
CA LEU A 213 -13.36 0.54 -8.09
C LEU A 213 -14.28 1.17 -7.02
N LYS A 214 -14.40 2.50 -6.95
CA LYS A 214 -15.31 3.17 -5.99
C LYS A 214 -16.78 2.77 -6.19
N ALA A 215 -17.19 2.45 -7.42
CA ALA A 215 -18.55 2.00 -7.71
C ALA A 215 -18.90 0.67 -6.99
N GLU A 216 -17.89 -0.14 -6.66
CA GLU A 216 -18.03 -1.37 -5.86
C GLU A 216 -18.23 -1.12 -4.36
N GLY A 217 -18.26 0.15 -3.95
CA GLY A 217 -18.46 0.59 -2.58
C GLY A 217 -17.18 0.52 -1.76
N ALA A 218 -16.96 1.53 -0.93
CA ALA A 218 -15.88 1.51 0.07
C ALA A 218 -16.28 0.66 1.29
N ILE A 219 -15.30 0.03 1.95
CA ILE A 219 -15.57 -0.60 3.25
C ILE A 219 -16.11 0.45 4.22
N GLY A 220 -17.23 0.16 4.88
CA GLY A 220 -17.84 1.06 5.86
C GLY A 220 -18.75 2.15 5.28
N SER A 221 -18.96 2.18 3.96
CA SER A 221 -19.90 3.12 3.30
C SER A 221 -21.36 2.93 3.73
N GLY A 222 -21.72 1.79 4.35
CA GLY A 222 -23.09 1.48 4.79
C GLY A 222 -24.10 1.31 3.65
N THR A 223 -23.66 1.54 2.40
CA THR A 223 -24.40 1.30 1.18
C THR A 223 -24.09 -0.12 0.70
N SER A 224 -25.11 -0.98 0.66
CA SER A 224 -24.99 -2.39 0.26
C SER A 224 -25.03 -2.58 -1.26
N THR A 225 -24.67 -1.56 -2.03
CA THR A 225 -24.87 -1.50 -3.49
C THR A 225 -23.68 -2.01 -4.30
N GLY A 226 -22.60 -2.47 -3.66
CA GLY A 226 -21.40 -2.97 -4.35
C GLY A 226 -20.82 -4.25 -3.73
N THR A 227 -19.75 -4.79 -4.35
CA THR A 227 -19.16 -6.09 -3.97
C THR A 227 -18.25 -6.05 -2.73
N SER A 228 -18.00 -4.87 -2.17
CA SER A 228 -17.16 -4.73 -0.96
C SER A 228 -17.70 -5.52 0.23
N SER A 229 -16.78 -6.16 0.94
CA SER A 229 -17.03 -7.07 2.05
C SER A 229 -16.30 -6.65 3.32
N GLY A 230 -16.92 -6.99 4.45
CA GLY A 230 -16.44 -6.60 5.78
C GLY A 230 -16.95 -5.22 6.22
N LYS A 231 -16.56 -4.84 7.42
CA LYS A 231 -16.94 -3.62 8.11
C LYS A 231 -15.68 -2.90 8.59
N GLN A 232 -15.58 -1.62 8.30
CA GLN A 232 -14.54 -0.76 8.89
C GLN A 232 -14.85 -0.60 10.38
N ILE A 233 -14.01 -1.19 11.23
CA ILE A 233 -14.09 -1.02 12.68
C ILE A 233 -13.52 0.34 13.05
N PHE A 234 -12.34 0.69 12.52
CA PHE A 234 -11.78 2.03 12.59
C PHE A 234 -10.88 2.33 11.39
N GLN A 235 -10.60 3.61 11.19
CA GLN A 235 -9.53 4.11 10.34
C GLN A 235 -8.76 5.17 11.14
N SER A 236 -7.43 5.11 11.13
CA SER A 236 -6.56 6.07 11.83
C SER A 236 -5.33 6.39 11.00
N MET A 237 -4.67 7.49 11.34
CA MET A 237 -3.36 7.83 10.77
C MET A 237 -2.26 7.22 11.62
N TRP A 238 -1.35 6.48 10.99
CA TRP A 238 -0.30 5.75 11.66
C TRP A 238 1.06 5.97 11.02
N LEU A 239 2.05 6.40 11.82
CA LEU A 239 3.44 6.47 11.39
C LEU A 239 4.14 5.17 11.77
N ARG A 240 4.16 4.22 10.84
CA ARG A 240 4.63 2.85 11.08
C ARG A 240 6.15 2.71 11.08
N ASP A 241 6.80 3.42 10.17
CA ASP A 241 8.23 3.28 9.86
C ASP A 241 8.73 4.53 9.12
N GLU A 242 10.00 4.50 8.69
CA GLU A 242 10.68 5.56 7.95
C GLU A 242 10.05 5.88 6.58
N ASN A 243 9.23 4.98 6.01
CA ASN A 243 8.62 5.22 4.69
C ASN A 243 7.54 6.30 4.77
N GLY A 244 6.93 6.49 5.94
CA GLY A 244 6.01 7.59 6.20
C GLY A 244 4.71 7.20 6.89
N TRP A 245 3.81 8.17 6.92
CA TRP A 245 2.46 8.02 7.43
C TRP A 245 1.63 7.12 6.51
N ARG A 246 0.69 6.39 7.10
CA ARG A 246 -0.28 5.55 6.41
C ARG A 246 -1.66 5.74 7.02
N SER A 247 -2.71 5.50 6.24
CA SER A 247 -4.01 5.15 6.81
C SER A 247 -3.97 3.70 7.27
N GLU A 248 -4.25 3.45 8.54
CA GLU A 248 -4.43 2.12 9.14
C GLU A 248 -5.93 1.81 9.21
N TRP A 249 -6.34 0.66 8.68
CA TRP A 249 -7.71 0.15 8.78
C TRP A 249 -7.73 -1.16 9.54
N LEU A 250 -8.60 -1.25 10.54
CA LEU A 250 -9.06 -2.53 11.08
C LEU A 250 -10.40 -2.87 10.45
N VAL A 251 -10.42 -3.93 9.67
CA VAL A 251 -11.62 -4.48 9.04
C VAL A 251 -12.08 -5.69 9.85
N GLY A 252 -13.39 -5.81 10.08
CA GLY A 252 -14.01 -6.98 10.70
C GLY A 252 -15.18 -7.53 9.89
N GLY A 253 -15.77 -8.63 10.36
CA GLY A 253 -16.90 -9.27 9.68
C GLY A 253 -16.51 -9.99 8.39
N LEU A 254 -15.24 -10.38 8.25
CA LEU A 254 -14.77 -11.23 7.16
C LEU A 254 -15.12 -12.69 7.45
N THR A 255 -15.24 -13.49 6.40
CA THR A 255 -15.53 -14.92 6.47
C THR A 255 -14.23 -15.69 6.70
N PRO A 256 -14.17 -16.70 7.59
CA PRO A 256 -12.99 -17.54 7.78
C PRO A 256 -12.58 -18.30 6.51
N LEU A 257 -11.29 -18.64 6.38
CA LEU A 257 -10.73 -19.39 5.23
C LEU A 257 -11.11 -18.83 3.85
N THR A 258 -11.20 -17.51 3.74
CA THR A 258 -11.64 -16.85 2.52
C THR A 258 -10.53 -15.96 1.99
N ASN A 259 -10.25 -16.07 0.69
CA ASN A 259 -9.33 -15.20 -0.01
C ASN A 259 -10.03 -13.88 -0.33
N TYR A 260 -9.37 -12.76 -0.12
CA TYR A 260 -9.85 -11.43 -0.45
C TYR A 260 -8.83 -10.67 -1.29
N THR A 261 -9.32 -9.82 -2.18
CA THR A 261 -8.54 -8.88 -2.97
C THR A 261 -8.80 -7.48 -2.44
N ALA A 262 -7.74 -6.71 -2.22
CA ALA A 262 -7.83 -5.32 -1.75
C ALA A 262 -7.14 -4.35 -2.72
N TYR A 263 -7.79 -3.20 -2.88
CA TYR A 263 -7.26 -2.01 -3.53
C TYR A 263 -7.41 -0.80 -2.60
N VAL A 264 -6.48 0.14 -2.71
CA VAL A 264 -6.60 1.44 -2.05
C VAL A 264 -6.63 2.52 -3.12
N VAL A 265 -7.70 3.32 -3.12
CA VAL A 265 -7.86 4.48 -3.98
C VAL A 265 -7.46 5.73 -3.19
N GLN A 266 -6.46 6.45 -3.69
CA GLN A 266 -5.98 7.72 -3.18
C GLN A 266 -6.56 8.88 -4.00
N ASP A 267 -7.06 9.91 -3.31
CA ASP A 267 -7.56 11.17 -3.89
C ASP A 267 -8.52 10.91 -5.06
N GLU A 268 -9.41 9.92 -4.86
CA GLU A 268 -10.46 9.47 -5.77
C GLU A 268 -10.04 8.83 -7.10
N THR A 269 -8.78 8.95 -7.50
CA THR A 269 -8.33 8.71 -8.89
C THR A 269 -7.10 7.83 -9.00
N LYS A 270 -6.25 7.82 -7.97
CA LYS A 270 -5.00 7.06 -7.96
C LYS A 270 -5.22 5.70 -7.32
N VAL A 271 -4.92 4.63 -8.02
CA VAL A 271 -5.20 3.26 -7.57
C VAL A 271 -3.91 2.57 -7.16
N SER A 272 -3.91 1.90 -6.02
CA SER A 272 -2.81 1.04 -5.57
C SER A 272 -3.33 -0.36 -5.25
N GLY A 273 -2.62 -1.39 -5.70
CA GLY A 273 -3.04 -2.79 -5.61
C GLY A 273 -2.95 -3.54 -6.95
N PRO A 274 -3.53 -4.74 -7.06
CA PRO A 274 -4.14 -5.48 -5.96
C PRO A 274 -3.09 -5.99 -4.95
N ILE A 275 -3.53 -6.14 -3.71
CA ILE A 275 -2.91 -7.06 -2.74
C ILE A 275 -3.92 -8.15 -2.37
N TYR A 276 -3.40 -9.31 -1.98
CA TYR A 276 -4.22 -10.47 -1.62
C TYR A 276 -4.04 -10.80 -0.15
N LEU A 277 -5.13 -11.23 0.49
CA LEU A 277 -5.10 -11.69 1.87
C LEU A 277 -6.01 -12.90 2.04
N VAL A 278 -5.69 -13.74 3.02
CA VAL A 278 -6.51 -14.88 3.42
C VAL A 278 -6.83 -14.77 4.90
N THR A 279 -8.11 -14.91 5.24
CA THR A 279 -8.54 -15.04 6.62
C THR A 279 -8.20 -16.43 7.15
N LYS A 280 -7.85 -16.49 8.43
CA LYS A 280 -7.46 -17.74 9.10
C LYS A 280 -8.70 -18.61 9.38
N SER A 281 -8.48 -19.86 9.79
CA SER A 281 -9.56 -20.77 10.14
C SER A 281 -10.36 -20.30 11.35
N ALA A 282 -11.56 -20.83 11.51
CA ALA A 282 -12.43 -20.56 12.65
C ALA A 282 -11.80 -20.91 14.02
N LEU A 283 -10.74 -21.71 14.04
CA LEU A 283 -10.04 -22.15 15.25
C LEU A 283 -8.88 -21.19 15.64
N PHE A 284 -8.50 -20.26 14.77
CA PHE A 284 -7.43 -19.32 15.06
C PHE A 284 -7.85 -18.34 16.17
N SER A 285 -6.97 -18.20 17.18
CA SER A 285 -7.33 -17.54 18.44
C SER A 285 -6.45 -16.34 18.80
N CYS A 286 -5.35 -16.09 18.08
CA CYS A 286 -4.48 -14.96 18.39
C CYS A 286 -5.09 -13.63 17.92
N PRO A 287 -5.27 -12.64 18.81
CA PRO A 287 -5.78 -11.32 18.44
C PRO A 287 -4.73 -10.49 17.70
N LEU A 288 -5.20 -9.53 16.89
CA LEU A 288 -4.35 -8.50 16.29
C LEU A 288 -3.83 -7.56 17.37
N VAL A 289 -2.56 -7.16 17.22
CA VAL A 289 -1.93 -6.07 17.96
C VAL A 289 -1.53 -5.00 16.97
N HIS A 290 -1.92 -3.76 17.23
CA HIS A 290 -1.65 -2.62 16.35
C HIS A 290 -1.54 -1.33 17.17
N SER A 291 -1.31 -0.20 16.50
CA SER A 291 -1.33 1.12 17.13
C SER A 291 -0.46 1.21 18.42
N LEU A 292 0.76 0.67 18.40
CA LEU A 292 1.72 0.76 19.52
C LEU A 292 2.75 1.89 19.31
N PRO A 293 2.70 3.02 20.03
CA PRO A 293 3.63 4.12 19.81
C PRO A 293 5.09 3.69 20.04
N TYR A 294 5.38 2.93 21.10
CA TYR A 294 6.73 2.44 21.38
C TYR A 294 7.22 1.35 20.41
N CYS A 295 6.31 0.71 19.68
CA CYS A 295 6.62 -0.34 18.69
C CYS A 295 5.78 -0.17 17.42
N PRO A 296 6.01 0.90 16.62
CA PRO A 296 5.08 1.29 15.56
C PRO A 296 4.90 0.26 14.44
N SER A 297 5.91 -0.59 14.24
CA SER A 297 5.92 -1.64 13.23
C SER A 297 5.14 -2.91 13.62
N ILE A 298 4.66 -3.00 14.85
CA ILE A 298 3.87 -4.15 15.32
C ILE A 298 2.42 -3.95 14.88
N SER A 299 2.02 -4.77 13.92
CA SER A 299 0.74 -4.67 13.21
C SER A 299 0.27 -6.05 12.77
N TYR A 300 0.28 -7.02 13.68
CA TYR A 300 0.02 -8.43 13.37
C TYR A 300 -0.55 -9.22 14.54
N ALA A 301 -0.94 -10.48 14.31
CA ALA A 301 -1.50 -11.33 15.36
C ALA A 301 -0.43 -11.80 16.34
N VAL A 302 -0.69 -11.71 17.65
CA VAL A 302 0.25 -12.07 18.73
C VAL A 302 -0.44 -13.05 19.70
N PRO A 303 0.26 -14.04 20.28
CA PRO A 303 -0.34 -15.01 21.21
C PRO A 303 -0.62 -14.37 22.58
N LEU A 304 -1.60 -13.46 22.61
CA LEU A 304 -2.12 -12.80 23.80
C LEU A 304 -3.54 -13.29 24.10
N PRO A 305 -3.98 -13.24 25.36
CA PRO A 305 -5.40 -13.41 25.69
C PRO A 305 -6.28 -12.47 24.86
N LEU A 306 -7.57 -12.78 24.74
CA LEU A 306 -8.48 -11.93 23.97
C LEU A 306 -8.51 -10.48 24.54
N PRO A 307 -8.67 -9.47 23.67
CA PRO A 307 -8.80 -8.09 24.09
C PRO A 307 -9.95 -7.88 25.09
N PRO A 308 -9.86 -6.87 25.97
CA PRO A 308 -10.95 -6.53 26.87
C PRO A 308 -12.26 -6.25 26.11
N PRO A 309 -13.43 -6.39 26.77
CA PRO A 309 -14.70 -6.04 26.17
C PRO A 309 -14.67 -4.62 25.56
N ASN A 310 -15.33 -4.45 24.42
CA ASN A 310 -15.36 -3.22 23.60
C ASN A 310 -14.11 -2.95 22.76
N PHE A 311 -13.06 -3.76 22.86
CA PHE A 311 -11.90 -3.70 21.97
C PHE A 311 -11.95 -4.86 20.98
N SER A 312 -11.77 -4.55 19.70
CA SER A 312 -11.74 -5.55 18.63
C SER A 312 -10.35 -6.14 18.40
N ALA A 313 -9.31 -5.46 18.88
CA ALA A 313 -7.90 -5.81 18.78
C ALA A 313 -7.15 -5.16 19.96
N HIS A 314 -5.93 -5.60 20.21
CA HIS A 314 -5.04 -4.96 21.19
C HIS A 314 -4.34 -3.74 20.60
N ASP A 315 -4.19 -2.74 21.45
CA ASP A 315 -3.47 -1.50 21.18
C ASP A 315 -2.72 -1.04 22.44
N SER A 316 -2.12 0.15 22.40
CA SER A 316 -1.35 0.68 23.52
C SER A 316 -2.16 0.89 24.81
N ARG A 317 -3.50 0.84 24.77
CA ARG A 317 -4.39 1.03 25.93
C ARG A 317 -4.77 -0.29 26.60
N THR A 318 -4.56 -1.41 25.92
CA THR A 318 -5.07 -2.72 26.33
C THR A 318 -3.98 -3.77 26.53
N LEU A 319 -2.74 -3.48 26.13
CA LEU A 319 -1.61 -4.38 26.40
C LEU A 319 -1.25 -4.41 27.89
N PRO A 320 -0.87 -5.59 28.44
CA PRO A 320 -0.50 -5.71 29.86
C PRO A 320 0.77 -4.95 30.21
N ASP A 321 0.77 -4.29 31.38
CA ASP A 321 1.95 -3.56 31.90
C ASP A 321 3.18 -4.46 32.07
N ALA A 322 2.97 -5.72 32.46
CA ALA A 322 4.03 -6.71 32.57
C ALA A 322 4.80 -6.94 31.26
N LEU A 323 4.17 -6.66 30.11
CA LEU A 323 4.78 -6.72 28.79
C LEU A 323 5.38 -5.37 28.36
N THR A 324 4.65 -4.28 28.62
CA THR A 324 5.00 -2.94 28.11
C THR A 324 6.07 -2.23 28.94
N GLU A 325 6.05 -2.36 30.27
CA GLU A 325 7.02 -1.70 31.15
C GLU A 325 8.47 -2.17 30.90
N PRO A 326 8.77 -3.50 30.84
CA PRO A 326 10.13 -3.95 30.58
C PRO A 326 10.63 -3.51 29.21
N LEU A 327 9.75 -3.56 28.19
CA LEU A 327 10.05 -3.12 26.84
C LEU A 327 10.45 -1.62 26.80
N ILE A 328 9.65 -0.76 27.41
CA ILE A 328 9.93 0.69 27.50
C ILE A 328 11.23 0.94 28.28
N GLN A 329 11.47 0.19 29.37
CA GLN A 329 12.71 0.28 30.14
C GLN A 329 13.93 -0.13 29.31
N TYR A 330 13.85 -1.20 28.52
CA TYR A 330 14.95 -1.63 27.65
C TYR A 330 15.26 -0.59 26.56
N LEU A 331 14.24 0.06 25.97
CA LEU A 331 14.44 1.17 25.04
C LEU A 331 15.10 2.39 25.72
N ALA A 332 14.65 2.76 26.92
CA ALA A 332 15.20 3.88 27.69
C ALA A 332 16.66 3.63 28.11
N ASN A 333 16.97 2.42 28.58
CA ASN A 333 18.32 2.04 28.95
C ASN A 333 19.24 2.03 27.72
N PHE A 334 18.77 1.51 26.59
CA PHE A 334 19.54 1.49 25.35
C PHE A 334 19.91 2.90 24.87
N THR A 335 18.91 3.80 24.78
CA THR A 335 19.15 5.21 24.39
C THR A 335 20.07 5.94 25.36
N THR A 336 20.01 5.63 26.66
CA THR A 336 20.95 6.15 27.67
C THR A 336 22.38 5.68 27.38
N VAL A 337 22.59 4.39 27.11
CA VAL A 337 23.91 3.85 26.79
C VAL A 337 24.43 4.45 25.47
N LEU A 338 23.59 4.51 24.44
CA LEU A 338 23.94 5.06 23.14
C LEU A 338 24.34 6.55 23.22
N GLY A 339 23.63 7.33 24.04
CA GLY A 339 23.90 8.75 24.26
C GLY A 339 25.06 9.06 25.20
N THR A 340 25.50 8.09 26.02
CA THR A 340 26.64 8.26 26.94
C THR A 340 27.96 8.43 26.18
N TRP A 341 28.07 7.81 25.00
CA TRP A 341 29.25 7.88 24.16
C TRP A 341 29.03 8.88 23.02
N GLY A 342 30.11 9.43 22.49
CA GLY A 342 30.09 10.37 21.36
C GLY A 342 29.68 9.75 20.02
N CYS A 343 28.58 9.01 19.97
CA CYS A 343 28.18 8.18 18.82
C CYS A 343 28.07 9.00 17.51
N GLY A 344 27.74 10.29 17.57
CA GLY A 344 27.70 11.19 16.41
C GLY A 344 28.90 12.15 16.28
N ARG A 345 29.82 12.18 17.27
CA ARG A 345 30.99 13.08 17.28
C ARG A 345 32.16 12.46 16.52
N GLU A 346 32.39 11.15 16.70
CA GLU A 346 33.56 10.45 16.20
C GLU A 346 33.29 9.60 14.95
N TYR A 347 32.12 9.76 14.31
CA TYR A 347 31.67 8.96 13.15
C TYR A 347 32.12 7.49 13.25
N TYR A 348 31.43 6.67 14.05
CA TYR A 348 31.71 5.23 14.06
C TYR A 348 31.39 4.55 12.72
N SER A 349 30.63 5.23 11.85
CA SER A 349 30.29 4.81 10.50
C SER A 349 30.13 6.03 9.59
N VAL A 350 30.43 5.85 8.29
CA VAL A 350 30.16 6.82 7.23
C VAL A 350 28.76 6.65 6.60
N LEU A 351 28.08 5.53 6.90
CA LEU A 351 26.78 5.17 6.32
C LEU A 351 25.64 5.16 7.34
N LYS A 352 25.96 5.08 8.65
CA LYS A 352 24.99 4.89 9.72
C LYS A 352 25.17 5.94 10.81
N SER A 353 24.04 6.41 11.33
CA SER A 353 23.94 7.39 12.40
C SER A 353 23.41 6.76 13.69
N CYS A 354 23.55 7.44 14.83
CA CYS A 354 22.97 6.95 16.08
C CYS A 354 21.44 6.79 16.00
N ALA A 355 20.75 7.60 15.19
CA ALA A 355 19.32 7.44 14.97
C ALA A 355 19.00 6.14 14.22
N ASP A 356 19.86 5.71 13.29
CA ASP A 356 19.71 4.42 12.63
C ASP A 356 19.89 3.28 13.64
N CYS A 357 20.93 3.32 14.46
CA CYS A 357 21.15 2.34 15.53
C CYS A 357 19.94 2.22 16.48
N GLU A 358 19.41 3.36 16.94
CA GLU A 358 18.24 3.41 17.83
C GLU A 358 16.99 2.82 17.17
N ARG A 359 16.71 3.22 15.93
CA ARG A 359 15.56 2.74 15.16
C ARG A 359 15.65 1.22 14.91
N GLU A 360 16.80 0.72 14.48
CA GLU A 360 16.96 -0.71 14.22
C GLU A 360 16.90 -1.52 15.52
N TYR A 361 17.50 -1.05 16.62
CA TYR A 361 17.40 -1.71 17.92
C TYR A 361 15.95 -1.80 18.39
N ARG A 362 15.18 -0.73 18.21
CA ARG A 362 13.75 -0.72 18.53
C ARG A 362 12.97 -1.73 17.70
N LYS A 363 13.14 -1.72 16.37
CA LYS A 363 12.51 -2.69 15.46
C LYS A 363 12.80 -4.14 15.90
N TRP A 364 14.06 -4.45 16.18
CA TRP A 364 14.48 -5.76 16.68
C TRP A 364 13.85 -6.12 18.04
N LEU A 365 13.89 -5.20 19.00
CA LEU A 365 13.34 -5.44 20.33
C LEU A 365 11.82 -5.66 20.27
N CYS A 366 11.10 -4.89 19.45
CA CYS A 366 9.69 -5.08 19.21
C CYS A 366 9.38 -6.45 18.58
N ALA A 367 10.09 -6.83 17.52
CA ALA A 367 9.89 -8.12 16.84
C ALA A 367 10.20 -9.33 17.73
N THR A 368 11.15 -9.19 18.67
CA THR A 368 11.49 -10.24 19.63
C THR A 368 10.54 -10.29 20.83
N THR A 369 9.99 -9.15 21.25
CA THR A 369 9.04 -9.02 22.35
C THR A 369 7.64 -9.53 21.97
N PHE A 370 7.21 -9.25 20.73
CA PHE A 370 5.90 -9.60 20.19
C PHE A 370 6.03 -10.69 19.11
N PRO A 371 6.04 -11.99 19.47
CA PRO A 371 6.09 -13.05 18.48
C PRO A 371 4.82 -13.05 17.63
N ARG A 372 4.97 -13.13 16.30
CA ARG A 372 3.83 -13.23 15.40
C ARG A 372 3.26 -14.65 15.45
N CYS A 373 1.95 -14.75 15.54
CA CYS A 373 1.20 -15.98 15.63
C CYS A 373 0.49 -16.28 14.30
N SER A 374 0.58 -17.53 13.86
CA SER A 374 -0.11 -18.07 12.69
C SER A 374 -0.77 -19.42 13.03
N GLU A 375 -1.54 -19.95 12.10
CA GLU A 375 -2.16 -21.26 12.25
C GLU A 375 -1.12 -22.38 12.22
N VAL A 376 -1.45 -23.50 12.87
CA VAL A 376 -0.62 -24.71 12.80
C VAL A 376 -0.61 -25.18 11.35
N ALA A 377 0.56 -25.16 10.71
CA ALA A 377 0.70 -25.65 9.35
C ALA A 377 0.38 -27.16 9.34
N ASN A 378 -0.62 -27.58 8.56
CA ASN A 378 -0.73 -29.00 8.23
C ASN A 378 0.58 -29.40 7.56
N SER A 379 1.23 -30.43 8.11
CA SER A 379 2.65 -30.82 7.94
C SER A 379 3.12 -31.20 6.53
N THR A 380 2.46 -30.73 5.48
CA THR A 380 2.80 -30.96 4.07
C THR A 380 3.41 -29.75 3.36
N GLN A 381 3.34 -28.54 3.93
CA GLN A 381 3.92 -27.33 3.32
C GLN A 381 5.33 -26.96 3.81
N SER A 382 5.90 -27.74 4.73
CA SER A 382 7.31 -27.62 5.15
C SER A 382 8.27 -28.41 4.26
N GLN A 383 7.82 -28.90 3.09
CA GLN A 383 8.70 -29.48 2.07
C GLN A 383 8.98 -28.45 0.99
N ALA A 384 10.26 -28.15 0.78
CA ALA A 384 10.72 -27.33 -0.33
C ALA A 384 10.23 -27.96 -1.64
N GLN A 385 9.24 -27.34 -2.30
CA GLN A 385 8.90 -27.71 -3.67
C GLN A 385 9.95 -27.09 -4.59
N SER A 386 10.78 -27.94 -5.20
CA SER A 386 11.62 -27.55 -6.31
C SER A 386 10.75 -27.36 -7.56
N GLN A 387 10.35 -26.13 -7.84
CA GLN A 387 9.86 -25.80 -9.18
C GLN A 387 11.03 -25.24 -9.98
N GLY A 388 11.52 -25.99 -10.97
CA GLY A 388 12.54 -25.51 -11.91
C GLY A 388 13.98 -25.43 -11.40
N GLY A 389 14.33 -26.09 -10.29
CA GLY A 389 15.72 -26.19 -9.81
C GLY A 389 16.15 -25.13 -8.79
N ALA A 390 15.30 -24.16 -8.46
CA ALA A 390 15.48 -23.27 -7.31
C ALA A 390 14.70 -23.82 -6.10
N GLN A 391 15.36 -23.94 -4.95
CA GLN A 391 14.74 -24.34 -3.70
C GLN A 391 13.93 -23.15 -3.14
N GLN A 392 12.61 -23.29 -2.99
CA GLN A 392 11.79 -22.29 -2.30
C GLN A 392 12.25 -22.15 -0.83
N PRO A 393 12.24 -20.94 -0.25
CA PRO A 393 12.54 -20.75 1.16
C PRO A 393 11.56 -21.58 2.00
N LEU A 394 12.04 -22.24 3.05
CA LEU A 394 11.16 -22.85 4.04
C LEU A 394 10.71 -21.75 5.00
N SER A 395 9.42 -21.63 5.29
CA SER A 395 8.92 -20.61 6.23
C SER A 395 9.54 -20.77 7.63
N ALA A 396 9.87 -19.67 8.31
CA ALA A 396 10.39 -19.65 9.68
C ALA A 396 9.32 -19.90 10.76
N LEU A 397 8.33 -20.73 10.43
CA LEU A 397 7.23 -21.10 11.32
C LEU A 397 7.65 -22.27 12.20
N ILE A 398 7.46 -22.10 13.50
CA ILE A 398 7.70 -23.13 14.51
C ILE A 398 6.38 -23.43 15.22
N PRO A 399 5.91 -24.69 15.25
CA PRO A 399 4.74 -25.05 16.03
C PRO A 399 5.02 -24.91 17.53
N VAL A 400 4.09 -24.29 18.25
CA VAL A 400 4.14 -24.08 19.69
C VAL A 400 2.91 -24.78 20.30
N PRO A 401 3.12 -25.83 21.11
CA PRO A 401 2.01 -26.53 21.74
C PRO A 401 1.39 -25.68 22.84
N THR A 402 0.16 -26.03 23.23
CA THR A 402 -0.55 -25.40 24.35
C THR A 402 0.32 -25.42 25.61
N ASP A 403 0.29 -24.31 26.36
CA ASP A 403 1.03 -24.13 27.63
C ASP A 403 2.57 -24.23 27.54
N ALA A 404 3.14 -24.26 26.32
CA ALA A 404 4.59 -24.11 26.16
C ALA A 404 5.05 -22.74 26.71
N PRO A 405 6.25 -22.68 27.32
CA PRO A 405 6.79 -21.42 27.79
C PRO A 405 6.93 -20.45 26.61
N PRO A 406 6.36 -19.24 26.71
CA PRO A 406 6.44 -18.28 25.63
C PRO A 406 7.89 -17.84 25.43
N ARG A 407 8.24 -17.50 24.18
CA ARG A 407 9.57 -17.01 23.82
C ARG A 407 9.97 -15.78 24.63
N ASN A 408 9.01 -14.92 24.94
CA ASN A 408 9.16 -13.81 25.86
C ASN A 408 8.53 -14.20 27.21
N PRO A 409 9.31 -14.31 28.30
CA PRO A 409 8.81 -14.72 29.61
C PRO A 409 7.84 -13.70 30.25
N ASN A 410 7.77 -12.47 29.72
CA ASN A 410 6.79 -11.47 30.14
C ASN A 410 5.41 -11.69 29.51
N LEU A 411 5.28 -12.60 28.53
CA LEU A 411 3.99 -13.05 28.03
C LEU A 411 3.44 -14.14 28.94
N ALA A 412 2.12 -14.17 29.09
CA ALA A 412 1.45 -15.31 29.71
C ALA A 412 1.50 -16.53 28.77
N ASN A 413 1.40 -17.74 29.34
CA ASN A 413 1.21 -18.95 28.54
C ASN A 413 -0.08 -18.82 27.72
N PHE A 414 0.00 -19.22 26.45
CA PHE A 414 -1.14 -19.14 25.54
C PHE A 414 -1.93 -20.46 25.57
N SER A 415 -3.25 -20.34 25.67
CA SER A 415 -4.19 -21.45 25.92
C SER A 415 -4.52 -22.29 24.68
N SER A 416 -3.82 -22.08 23.56
CA SER A 416 -4.11 -22.75 22.29
C SER A 416 -2.83 -23.01 21.52
N GLU A 417 -2.84 -24.06 20.70
CA GLU A 417 -1.74 -24.35 19.79
C GLU A 417 -1.69 -23.30 18.67
N TYR A 418 -0.49 -22.91 18.28
CA TYR A 418 -0.25 -21.98 17.19
C TYR A 418 1.10 -22.22 16.54
N SER A 419 1.34 -21.69 15.34
CA SER A 419 2.69 -21.56 14.81
C SER A 419 3.24 -20.18 15.15
N MET A 420 4.39 -20.12 15.80
CA MET A 420 5.16 -18.89 15.94
C MET A 420 5.96 -18.64 14.67
N LEU A 421 5.81 -17.46 14.07
CA LEU A 421 6.74 -17.00 13.04
C LEU A 421 7.95 -16.35 13.72
N LEU A 422 9.13 -16.89 13.49
CA LEU A 422 10.36 -16.33 14.05
C LEU A 422 10.70 -14.97 13.43
N PRO A 423 11.33 -14.05 14.18
CA PRO A 423 11.89 -12.85 13.59
C PRO A 423 12.98 -13.18 12.60
N CYS A 424 13.08 -12.39 11.54
CA CYS A 424 14.17 -12.49 10.58
C CYS A 424 15.49 -12.21 11.31
N LEU A 425 16.51 -13.06 11.13
CA LEU A 425 17.85 -12.86 11.69
C LEU A 425 18.42 -11.50 11.28
N GLU A 426 17.98 -11.03 10.12
CA GLU A 426 18.32 -9.76 9.53
C GLU A 426 17.83 -8.58 10.35
N THR A 427 16.75 -8.72 11.14
CA THR A 427 16.37 -7.68 12.13
C THR A 427 17.45 -7.50 13.19
N CYS A 428 18.12 -8.58 13.58
CA CYS A 428 19.27 -8.51 14.47
C CYS A 428 20.47 -7.89 13.74
N HIS A 429 20.80 -8.37 12.53
CA HIS A 429 21.94 -7.82 11.78
C HIS A 429 21.73 -6.35 11.38
N ALA A 430 20.50 -5.87 11.25
CA ALA A 430 20.20 -4.45 11.07
C ALA A 430 20.69 -3.61 12.26
N VAL A 431 20.55 -4.12 13.49
CA VAL A 431 21.12 -3.50 14.69
C VAL A 431 22.64 -3.56 14.64
N ASP A 432 23.22 -4.75 14.43
CA ASP A 432 24.67 -4.99 14.42
C ASP A 432 25.40 -4.06 13.41
N ARG A 433 24.83 -3.91 12.21
CA ARG A 433 25.37 -3.03 11.15
C ARG A 433 25.13 -1.54 11.41
N SER A 434 24.06 -1.20 12.11
CA SER A 434 23.70 0.20 12.35
C SER A 434 24.31 0.74 13.63
N CYS A 435 24.74 -0.11 14.56
CA CYS A 435 25.20 0.32 15.87
C CYS A 435 26.72 0.39 16.03
N PRO A 436 27.22 1.26 16.93
CA PRO A 436 28.64 1.33 17.22
C PRO A 436 29.19 0.03 17.85
N TYR A 437 30.41 -0.35 17.44
CA TYR A 437 31.08 -1.57 17.92
C TYR A 437 31.25 -1.64 19.45
N PHE A 438 31.32 -0.49 20.15
CA PHE A 438 31.49 -0.46 21.61
C PHE A 438 30.26 -0.98 22.38
N LEU A 439 29.08 -1.06 21.74
CA LEU A 439 27.90 -1.67 22.33
C LEU A 439 28.01 -3.20 22.40
N GLN A 440 28.95 -3.81 21.66
CA GLN A 440 29.18 -5.25 21.60
C GLN A 440 27.90 -6.06 21.29
N PHE A 441 26.92 -5.44 20.63
CA PHE A 441 25.76 -6.14 20.10
C PHE A 441 26.26 -7.17 19.06
N ARG A 442 25.78 -8.41 19.14
CA ARG A 442 26.18 -9.48 18.23
C ARG A 442 25.02 -10.40 17.95
N CYS A 443 24.88 -10.76 16.68
CA CYS A 443 23.86 -11.69 16.23
C CYS A 443 24.38 -13.14 16.19
N PRO A 444 23.50 -14.13 16.37
CA PRO A 444 23.83 -15.52 16.12
C PRO A 444 24.33 -15.72 14.68
N VAL A 445 25.28 -16.63 14.49
CA VAL A 445 25.81 -16.95 13.15
C VAL A 445 24.81 -17.87 12.42
N PRO A 446 24.41 -17.56 11.17
CA PRO A 446 23.51 -18.40 10.36
C PRO A 446 23.84 -19.90 10.37
N ARG A 447 25.15 -20.24 10.37
CA ARG A 447 25.69 -21.61 10.39
C ARG A 447 25.40 -22.41 11.66
N PHE A 448 25.13 -21.75 12.78
CA PHE A 448 25.16 -22.37 14.10
C PHE A 448 23.93 -21.98 14.91
N ASN A 449 22.90 -22.83 14.86
CA ASN A 449 21.67 -22.72 15.68
C ASN A 449 20.89 -21.40 15.56
N ALA A 450 21.23 -20.49 14.64
CA ALA A 450 20.48 -19.26 14.43
C ALA A 450 19.01 -19.55 14.05
N ASN A 451 18.80 -20.63 13.28
CA ASN A 451 17.49 -21.13 12.87
C ASN A 451 16.58 -21.58 14.03
N VAL A 452 17.10 -21.73 15.25
CA VAL A 452 16.28 -22.01 16.45
C VAL A 452 15.60 -20.75 16.97
N SER A 453 16.22 -19.59 16.79
CA SER A 453 15.77 -18.32 17.36
C SER A 453 15.31 -17.30 16.31
N TYR A 454 15.75 -17.46 15.06
CA TYR A 454 15.49 -16.53 13.96
C TYR A 454 15.21 -17.28 12.66
N GLY A 455 14.45 -16.66 11.76
CA GLY A 455 14.42 -17.04 10.35
C GLY A 455 15.72 -16.61 9.65
N VAL A 456 16.31 -17.45 8.80
CA VAL A 456 17.62 -17.21 8.18
C VAL A 456 17.53 -17.24 6.66
N GLY A 457 18.12 -16.25 5.97
CA GLY A 457 18.32 -16.25 4.52
C GLY A 457 17.16 -15.68 3.71
N PHE A 458 16.29 -14.89 4.35
CA PHE A 458 15.10 -14.35 3.71
C PHE A 458 15.36 -12.94 3.15
N ILE A 459 15.85 -12.02 3.98
CA ILE A 459 15.95 -10.61 3.61
C ILE A 459 17.33 -10.30 3.01
N ASP A 460 18.40 -10.71 3.70
CA ASP A 460 19.78 -10.36 3.35
C ASP A 460 20.52 -11.58 2.83
N ASP A 461 21.66 -11.32 2.19
CA ASP A 461 22.54 -12.40 1.79
C ASP A 461 22.90 -13.30 2.98
N TRP A 462 23.35 -14.49 2.63
CA TRP A 462 23.47 -15.59 3.56
C TRP A 462 24.37 -15.29 4.80
N ASP A 463 25.29 -14.32 4.71
CA ASP A 463 26.17 -13.88 5.80
C ASP A 463 25.76 -12.54 6.44
N GLY A 464 24.66 -11.93 5.98
CA GLY A 464 24.10 -10.67 6.48
C GLY A 464 24.86 -9.41 6.03
N GLY A 465 25.82 -9.54 5.12
CA GLY A 465 26.65 -8.46 4.59
C GLY A 465 25.90 -7.51 3.64
N MET A 466 24.88 -7.98 2.93
CA MET A 466 24.14 -7.22 1.92
C MET A 466 22.64 -7.19 2.22
N ALA A 467 22.15 -5.99 2.55
CA ALA A 467 20.73 -5.72 2.69
C ALA A 467 19.96 -6.06 1.41
N GLY A 468 18.91 -6.88 1.50
CA GLY A 468 18.12 -7.31 0.33
C GLY A 468 18.78 -8.38 -0.56
N GLY A 469 19.94 -8.91 -0.15
CA GLY A 469 20.65 -9.97 -0.89
C GLY A 469 20.13 -11.39 -0.65
N GLY A 470 19.05 -11.54 0.13
CA GLY A 470 18.49 -12.84 0.52
C GLY A 470 17.73 -13.54 -0.59
N MET A 471 17.34 -14.79 -0.33
CA MET A 471 16.61 -15.59 -1.33
C MET A 471 15.30 -14.94 -1.75
N THR A 472 14.58 -14.32 -0.80
CA THR A 472 13.36 -13.57 -1.09
C THR A 472 13.63 -12.08 -1.23
N GLY A 473 14.68 -11.56 -0.59
CA GLY A 473 15.02 -10.13 -0.58
C GLY A 473 14.08 -9.26 0.27
N TYR A 474 13.04 -9.86 0.86
CA TYR A 474 11.99 -9.20 1.66
C TYR A 474 11.37 -10.16 2.68
N SER A 475 10.71 -9.63 3.71
CA SER A 475 10.02 -10.41 4.74
C SER A 475 8.62 -10.90 4.33
N GLN A 476 7.99 -10.19 3.39
CA GLN A 476 6.64 -10.46 2.89
C GLN A 476 6.48 -10.04 1.42
N ASP A 477 5.69 -10.79 0.64
CA ASP A 477 5.32 -10.42 -0.73
C ASP A 477 3.88 -9.90 -0.88
N ARG A 478 3.52 -9.50 -2.11
CA ARG A 478 2.17 -9.03 -2.46
C ARG A 478 1.05 -10.07 -2.30
N TRP A 479 1.42 -11.35 -2.18
CA TRP A 479 0.50 -12.46 -1.94
C TRP A 479 0.31 -12.71 -0.44
N GLY A 480 1.01 -11.95 0.42
CA GLY A 480 0.94 -12.10 1.86
C GLY A 480 1.70 -13.32 2.38
N ASN A 481 2.60 -13.90 1.59
CA ASN A 481 3.45 -14.97 2.09
C ASN A 481 4.47 -14.36 3.05
N VAL A 482 4.52 -14.90 4.27
CA VAL A 482 5.44 -14.41 5.30
C VAL A 482 6.49 -15.47 5.58
N TRP A 483 7.75 -15.08 5.41
CA TRP A 483 8.89 -15.98 5.55
C TRP A 483 9.55 -15.88 6.93
N CYS A 484 9.47 -14.70 7.55
CA CYS A 484 9.89 -14.40 8.93
C CYS A 484 9.32 -13.03 9.36
N VAL A 485 9.38 -12.69 10.65
CA VAL A 485 8.93 -11.37 11.16
C VAL A 485 10.03 -10.33 10.96
N GLY A 486 9.83 -9.41 10.02
CA GLY A 486 10.79 -8.35 9.68
C GLY A 486 10.12 -6.98 9.60
N PRO A 487 9.96 -6.26 10.73
CA PRO A 487 9.31 -4.94 10.74
C PRO A 487 10.02 -3.93 9.82
N GLY A 488 9.27 -3.32 8.90
CA GLY A 488 9.77 -2.30 7.98
C GLY A 488 10.61 -2.82 6.81
N PHE A 489 10.67 -4.15 6.61
CA PHE A 489 11.36 -4.79 5.47
C PHE A 489 10.38 -5.45 4.48
N GLU A 490 9.14 -4.99 4.49
CA GLU A 490 7.99 -5.59 3.79
C GLU A 490 7.76 -5.00 2.39
N GLU A 491 8.51 -3.95 2.02
CA GLU A 491 8.34 -3.23 0.75
C GLU A 491 9.63 -3.22 -0.07
N GLY A 492 9.77 -4.22 -0.96
CA GLY A 492 10.71 -4.16 -2.06
C GLY A 492 10.10 -3.41 -3.25
N VAL A 493 10.79 -2.37 -3.74
CA VAL A 493 10.48 -1.74 -5.02
C VAL A 493 10.75 -2.75 -6.14
N PHE A 494 9.72 -3.15 -6.88
CA PHE A 494 9.93 -3.82 -8.17
C PHE A 494 10.52 -2.81 -9.14
N GLY A 495 11.84 -2.89 -9.35
CA GLY A 495 12.44 -2.53 -10.62
C GLY A 495 12.18 -3.69 -11.58
N VAL A 496 11.39 -3.44 -12.63
CA VAL A 496 11.38 -4.28 -13.83
C VAL A 496 12.63 -3.96 -14.64
#